data_AF-A0A8J2L9N0-F1
#
_entry.id   AF-A0A8J2L9N0-F1
#
_cell.length_a   1.000
_cell.length_b   1.000
_cell.length_c   1.000
_cell.angle_alpha   90.00
_cell.angle_beta   90.00
_cell.angle_gamma   90.00
#
_symmetry.space_group_name_H-M   'P 1'
#
loop_
_entity.id
_entity.type
_entity.pdbx_description
1 polymer ?
#
loop_
_entity_poly.entity_id
_entity_poly.type
_entity_poly.pdbx_seq_one_letter_code
_entity_poly.pdbx_strand_id
1 'polypeptide(L)'
;MLHVPSKLLLSALLIIAARQAQSVKKGQFGDQCEANDFNGCDPGLAVACLTSTCSCIYPWMIYDPDKNKCLSTVNQQCDLDYNVKFLECVKNSQCVNLPNENGEPFPQCICNNNYSPTTKQNCDDPEPDNISRNDQLPKICCPNSSK
;
A
#
# COMPACT_ATOMS: atom_id res chain seq x y z
N MET A 1 -65.76 39.07 25.45
CA MET A 1 -64.68 39.40 24.50
C MET A 1 -63.35 39.05 25.16
N LEU A 2 -62.82 37.85 24.89
CA LEU A 2 -61.61 37.33 25.53
C LEU A 2 -60.37 37.86 24.81
N HIS A 3 -59.52 38.54 25.57
CA HIS A 3 -58.15 38.92 25.21
C HIS A 3 -57.23 37.72 25.47
N VAL A 4 -56.52 37.25 24.45
CA VAL A 4 -55.48 36.21 24.58
C VAL A 4 -54.11 36.88 24.51
N PRO A 5 -53.20 36.67 25.49
CA PRO A 5 -51.94 37.41 25.55
C PRO A 5 -50.89 36.87 24.57
N SER A 6 -50.32 37.82 23.83
CA SER A 6 -49.25 37.69 22.84
C SER A 6 -47.89 37.45 23.51
N LYS A 7 -47.67 36.26 24.10
CA LYS A 7 -46.36 35.85 24.67
C LYS A 7 -46.00 34.37 24.42
N LEU A 8 -46.53 33.77 23.36
CA LEU A 8 -46.29 32.36 23.01
C LEU A 8 -45.79 32.21 21.57
N LEU A 9 -44.98 33.18 21.10
CA LEU A 9 -44.41 33.19 19.74
C LEU A 9 -42.88 33.36 19.72
N LEU A 10 -42.19 33.02 20.81
CA LEU A 10 -40.72 33.18 20.92
C LEU A 10 -39.95 31.91 21.29
N SER A 11 -40.60 30.75 21.32
CA SER A 11 -39.97 29.48 21.72
C SER A 11 -39.98 28.41 20.63
N ALA A 12 -40.36 28.77 19.40
CA ALA A 12 -40.40 27.84 18.28
C ALA A 12 -39.10 27.94 17.46
N LEU A 13 -38.22 26.97 17.72
CA LEU A 13 -37.40 26.30 16.70
C LEU A 13 -36.19 27.09 16.16
N LEU A 14 -35.27 27.43 17.06
CA LEU A 14 -33.83 27.29 16.75
C LEU A 14 -33.51 25.78 16.69
N ILE A 15 -33.97 25.08 15.64
CA ILE A 15 -33.35 23.80 15.27
C ILE A 15 -32.03 24.18 14.62
N ILE A 16 -31.00 24.27 15.47
CA ILE A 16 -29.62 24.22 15.03
C ILE A 16 -29.48 22.86 14.34
N ALA A 17 -29.55 22.85 13.02
CA ALA A 17 -29.11 21.73 12.22
C ALA A 17 -27.60 21.62 12.42
N ALA A 18 -27.19 21.02 13.53
CA ALA A 18 -25.87 20.46 13.69
C ALA A 18 -25.77 19.34 12.66
N ARG A 19 -25.41 19.72 11.42
CA ARG A 19 -24.91 18.78 10.42
C ARG A 19 -23.67 18.18 11.04
N GLN A 20 -23.84 17.04 11.70
CA GLN A 20 -22.72 16.21 12.08
C GLN A 20 -22.08 15.79 10.75
N ALA A 21 -20.98 16.44 10.38
CA ALA A 21 -19.98 15.82 9.54
C ALA A 21 -19.42 14.66 10.38
N GLN A 22 -20.18 13.56 10.45
CA GLN A 22 -19.67 12.32 11.01
C GLN A 22 -18.56 11.92 10.06
N SER A 23 -17.32 12.07 10.52
CA SER A 23 -16.19 11.43 9.88
C SER A 23 -16.52 9.94 9.86
N VAL A 24 -16.94 9.44 8.70
CA VAL A 24 -17.20 8.01 8.53
C VAL A 24 -15.87 7.33 8.78
N LYS A 25 -15.76 6.63 9.92
CA LYS A 25 -14.56 5.89 10.26
C LYS A 25 -14.38 4.82 9.19
N LYS A 26 -13.32 4.93 8.41
CA LYS A 26 -12.98 3.95 7.38
C LYS A 26 -12.34 2.72 8.03
N GLY A 27 -12.69 1.53 7.52
CA GLY A 27 -12.17 0.24 7.97
C GLY A 27 -10.71 0.02 7.62
N GLN A 28 -10.01 -0.71 8.47
CA GLN A 28 -8.60 -1.08 8.32
C GLN A 28 -8.47 -2.51 7.81
N PHE A 29 -7.24 -2.98 7.54
CA PHE A 29 -7.03 -4.35 7.08
C PHE A 29 -7.69 -5.38 8.02
N GLY A 30 -8.46 -6.30 7.45
CA GLY A 30 -9.20 -7.33 8.17
C GLY A 30 -10.57 -6.90 8.71
N ASP A 31 -10.91 -5.60 8.71
CA ASP A 31 -12.24 -5.14 9.10
C ASP A 31 -13.29 -5.60 8.07
N GLN A 32 -14.50 -5.87 8.56
CA GLN A 32 -15.64 -6.14 7.69
C GLN A 32 -16.09 -4.86 6.98
N CYS A 33 -16.51 -5.00 5.74
CA CYS A 33 -17.03 -3.91 4.92
C CYS A 33 -18.22 -4.39 4.09
N GLU A 34 -19.10 -3.46 3.70
CA GLU A 34 -20.21 -3.80 2.83
C GLU A 34 -19.72 -4.06 1.40
N ALA A 35 -20.17 -5.16 0.80
CA ALA A 35 -19.83 -5.47 -0.58
C ALA A 35 -20.25 -4.31 -1.50
N ASN A 36 -19.33 -3.82 -2.33
CA ASN A 36 -19.45 -2.65 -3.21
C ASN A 36 -19.35 -1.27 -2.53
N ASP A 37 -19.04 -1.19 -1.23
CA ASP A 37 -18.66 0.07 -0.60
C ASP A 37 -17.16 0.34 -0.79
N PHE A 38 -16.84 1.07 -1.86
CA PHE A 38 -15.47 1.52 -2.15
C PHE A 38 -14.92 2.51 -1.10
N ASN A 39 -15.77 3.10 -0.27
CA ASN A 39 -15.38 4.04 0.78
C ASN A 39 -15.34 3.41 2.18
N GLY A 40 -15.76 2.15 2.29
CA GLY A 40 -15.84 1.42 3.57
C GLY A 40 -14.48 1.10 4.17
N CYS A 41 -13.43 1.04 3.34
CA CYS A 41 -12.04 0.81 3.77
C CYS A 41 -11.20 2.08 3.59
N ASP A 42 -10.14 2.21 4.38
CA ASP A 42 -9.27 3.39 4.36
C ASP A 42 -8.27 3.32 3.19
N PRO A 43 -8.45 4.13 2.12
CA PRO A 43 -7.51 4.14 1.00
C PRO A 43 -6.12 4.66 1.41
N GLY A 44 -6.02 5.40 2.52
CA GLY A 44 -4.73 5.86 3.07
C GLY A 44 -3.87 4.71 3.61
N LEU A 45 -4.48 3.56 3.91
CA LEU A 45 -3.79 2.33 4.32
C LEU A 45 -3.58 1.36 3.14
N ALA A 46 -3.91 1.80 1.92
CA ALA A 46 -3.89 0.99 0.70
C ALA A 46 -4.70 -0.31 0.80
N VAL A 47 -5.86 -0.23 1.47
CA VAL A 47 -6.85 -1.31 1.54
C VAL A 47 -8.12 -0.95 0.77
N ALA A 48 -8.79 -1.97 0.23
CA ALA A 48 -10.10 -1.89 -0.41
C ALA A 48 -11.01 -3.00 0.10
N CYS A 49 -12.32 -2.80 -0.03
CA CYS A 49 -13.30 -3.81 0.34
C CYS A 49 -13.30 -4.95 -0.69
N LEU A 50 -12.62 -6.05 -0.38
CA LEU A 50 -12.57 -7.25 -1.21
C LEU A 50 -13.29 -8.37 -0.48
N THR A 51 -14.32 -8.97 -1.11
CA THR A 51 -15.09 -10.08 -0.51
C THR A 51 -15.66 -9.75 0.89
N SER A 52 -16.15 -8.52 1.08
CA SER A 52 -16.70 -8.02 2.37
C SER A 52 -15.67 -7.91 3.51
N THR A 53 -14.38 -7.90 3.18
CA THR A 53 -13.28 -7.66 4.13
C THR A 53 -12.29 -6.66 3.54
N CYS A 54 -11.84 -5.70 4.32
CA CYS A 54 -10.80 -4.77 3.91
C CYS A 54 -9.46 -5.51 3.72
N SER A 55 -8.97 -5.55 2.49
CA SER A 55 -7.76 -6.27 2.09
C SER A 55 -6.88 -5.37 1.22
N CYS A 56 -5.62 -5.73 0.98
CA CYS A 56 -4.74 -4.92 0.14
C CYS A 56 -5.34 -4.72 -1.25
N ILE A 57 -5.26 -3.49 -1.77
CA ILE A 57 -5.89 -3.10 -3.04
C ILE A 57 -5.37 -3.95 -4.21
N TYR A 58 -4.09 -4.28 -4.18
CA TYR A 58 -3.45 -5.09 -5.21
C TYR A 58 -2.90 -6.42 -4.67
N PRO A 59 -2.94 -7.49 -5.48
CA PRO A 59 -2.52 -8.83 -5.03
C PRO A 59 -1.02 -8.98 -4.78
N TRP A 60 -0.20 -8.07 -5.31
CA TRP A 60 1.25 -8.04 -5.08
C TRP A 60 1.67 -7.22 -3.86
N MET A 61 0.71 -6.70 -3.11
CA MET A 61 0.98 -6.00 -1.87
C MET A 61 0.90 -6.92 -0.66
N ILE A 62 1.63 -6.57 0.39
CA ILE A 62 1.59 -7.28 1.67
C ILE A 62 1.24 -6.32 2.80
N TYR A 63 0.44 -6.79 3.76
CA TYR A 63 0.12 -6.00 4.94
C TYR A 63 1.30 -5.97 5.90
N ASP A 64 1.74 -4.76 6.25
CA ASP A 64 2.73 -4.49 7.29
C ASP A 64 2.00 -4.07 8.58
N PRO A 65 2.03 -4.90 9.64
CA PRO A 65 1.36 -4.61 10.90
C PRO A 65 2.02 -3.46 11.69
N ASP A 66 3.32 -3.21 11.49
CA ASP A 66 4.04 -2.15 12.20
C ASP A 66 3.61 -0.77 11.66
N LYS A 67 3.38 -0.68 10.35
CA LYS A 67 2.86 0.53 9.70
C LYS A 67 1.34 0.58 9.59
N ASN A 68 0.66 -0.51 9.97
CA ASN A 68 -0.77 -0.71 9.80
C ASN A 68 -1.27 -0.41 8.37
N LYS A 69 -0.55 -0.87 7.34
CA LYS A 69 -0.93 -0.61 5.95
C LYS A 69 -0.36 -1.63 4.98
N CYS A 70 -0.92 -1.67 3.78
CA CYS A 70 -0.38 -2.49 2.70
C CYS A 70 0.82 -1.80 2.03
N LEU A 71 1.88 -2.56 1.79
CA LEU A 71 3.12 -2.14 1.14
C LEU A 71 3.34 -2.90 -0.17
N SER A 72 3.98 -2.25 -1.13
CA SER A 72 4.37 -2.85 -2.40
C SER A 72 5.65 -3.69 -2.25
N THR A 73 5.61 -4.91 -2.78
CA THR A 73 6.73 -5.85 -2.71
C THR A 73 7.83 -5.52 -3.73
N VAL A 74 8.99 -6.13 -3.57
CA VAL A 74 10.15 -5.89 -4.45
C VAL A 74 9.83 -6.28 -5.89
N ASN A 75 10.32 -5.49 -6.83
CA ASN A 75 10.03 -5.56 -8.26
C ASN A 75 8.58 -5.23 -8.64
N GLN A 76 7.79 -4.66 -7.73
CA GLN A 76 6.43 -4.21 -8.02
C GLN A 76 6.31 -2.69 -8.00
N GLN A 77 5.21 -2.19 -8.53
CA GLN A 77 4.97 -0.76 -8.69
C GLN A 77 4.73 -0.05 -7.35
N CYS A 78 5.35 1.11 -7.14
CA CYS A 78 5.31 1.87 -5.87
C CYS A 78 4.80 3.31 -5.99
N ASP A 79 4.46 3.76 -7.19
CA ASP A 79 3.74 5.01 -7.37
C ASP A 79 2.72 4.79 -8.48
N LEU A 80 1.44 4.95 -8.13
CA LEU A 80 0.32 4.86 -9.06
C LEU A 80 -0.26 6.25 -9.16
N ASP A 81 0.03 6.86 -10.29
CA ASP A 81 -0.30 8.24 -10.56
C ASP A 81 -1.81 8.49 -10.39
N TYR A 82 -2.13 9.67 -9.85
CA TYR A 82 -3.43 10.32 -9.72
C TYR A 82 -4.29 10.22 -8.45
N ASN A 83 -4.39 9.13 -7.67
CA ASN A 83 -5.29 9.16 -6.48
C ASN A 83 -4.88 8.29 -5.28
N VAL A 84 -3.91 7.39 -5.42
CA VAL A 84 -3.39 6.56 -4.32
C VAL A 84 -1.96 7.02 -4.06
N LYS A 85 -1.83 8.25 -3.53
CA LYS A 85 -0.53 8.73 -3.10
C LYS A 85 -0.01 7.76 -2.01
N PHE A 86 1.21 7.28 -2.21
CA PHE A 86 2.04 6.55 -1.24
C PHE A 86 1.82 5.03 -1.14
N LEU A 87 1.95 4.32 -2.27
CA LEU A 87 2.33 2.90 -2.21
C LEU A 87 3.78 2.77 -1.72
N GLU A 88 3.96 2.74 -0.41
CA GLU A 88 5.28 2.53 0.17
C GLU A 88 5.81 1.13 -0.14
N CYS A 89 7.11 1.03 -0.36
CA CYS A 89 7.78 -0.25 -0.50
C CYS A 89 7.97 -0.95 0.85
N VAL A 90 8.11 -2.27 0.79
CA VAL A 90 8.46 -3.13 1.95
C VAL A 90 9.76 -2.69 2.63
N LYS A 91 9.99 -3.17 3.86
CA LYS A 91 11.19 -2.85 4.63
C LYS A 91 12.48 -3.12 3.82
N ASN A 92 13.50 -2.28 4.03
CA ASN A 92 14.79 -2.35 3.36
C ASN A 92 14.73 -2.20 1.83
N SER A 93 13.70 -1.53 1.31
CA SER A 93 13.58 -1.20 -0.11
C SER A 93 13.17 0.26 -0.30
N GLN A 94 13.34 0.73 -1.53
CA GLN A 94 13.04 2.09 -1.95
C GLN A 94 12.33 2.09 -3.30
N CYS A 95 11.49 3.10 -3.52
CA CYS A 95 10.82 3.33 -4.79
C CYS A 95 11.77 4.06 -5.75
N VAL A 96 12.03 3.49 -6.92
CA VAL A 96 12.89 4.09 -7.95
C VAL A 96 12.19 4.14 -9.29
N ASN A 97 12.39 5.22 -10.05
CA ASN A 97 11.86 5.34 -11.41
C ASN A 97 12.78 4.63 -12.40
N LEU A 98 12.38 3.44 -12.86
CA LEU A 98 13.08 2.73 -13.92
C LEU A 98 12.40 3.04 -15.28
N PRO A 99 13.15 3.13 -16.39
CA PRO A 99 12.52 3.19 -17.70
C PRO A 99 11.84 1.85 -18.04
N ASN A 100 10.59 1.89 -18.51
CA ASN A 100 9.93 0.74 -19.12
C ASN A 100 10.46 0.47 -20.55
N GLU A 101 9.87 -0.49 -21.26
CA GLU A 101 10.23 -0.82 -22.65
C GLU A 101 10.09 0.34 -23.65
N ASN A 102 9.24 1.33 -23.32
CA ASN A 102 9.02 2.54 -24.11
C ASN A 102 9.88 3.73 -23.62
N GLY A 103 10.72 3.54 -22.61
CA GLY A 103 11.52 4.59 -21.99
C GLY A 103 10.74 5.51 -21.04
N GLU A 104 9.49 5.19 -20.70
CA GLU A 104 8.67 5.94 -19.77
C GLU A 104 9.00 5.56 -18.31
N PRO A 105 8.89 6.49 -17.35
CA PRO A 105 9.16 6.19 -15.96
C PRO A 105 8.17 5.18 -15.39
N PHE A 106 8.70 4.09 -14.83
CA PHE A 106 7.99 3.03 -14.14
C PHE A 106 8.52 2.93 -12.70
N PRO A 107 7.82 3.51 -11.71
CA PRO A 107 8.24 3.51 -10.32
C PRO A 107 8.15 2.09 -9.72
N GLN A 108 9.29 1.50 -9.37
CA GLN A 108 9.40 0.13 -8.88
C GLN A 108 10.13 0.05 -7.53
N CYS A 109 9.71 -0.85 -6.65
CA CYS A 109 10.42 -1.14 -5.40
C CYS A 109 11.69 -1.95 -5.66
N ILE A 110 12.84 -1.46 -5.19
CA ILE A 110 14.12 -2.15 -5.26
C ILE A 110 14.75 -2.19 -3.88
N CYS A 111 15.42 -3.30 -3.54
CA CYS A 111 16.17 -3.41 -2.30
C CYS A 111 17.24 -2.31 -2.15
N ASN A 112 17.39 -1.82 -0.93
CA ASN A 112 18.49 -0.93 -0.57
C ASN A 112 19.83 -1.67 -0.71
N ASN A 113 20.92 -0.91 -0.78
CA ASN A 113 22.27 -1.47 -0.79
C ASN A 113 22.46 -2.41 0.41
N ASN A 114 23.10 -3.56 0.17
CA ASN A 114 23.33 -4.64 1.14
C ASN A 114 22.10 -5.47 1.52
N TYR A 115 21.02 -5.43 0.75
CA TYR A 115 19.89 -6.36 0.91
C TYR A 115 19.64 -7.10 -0.41
N SER A 116 19.15 -8.34 -0.30
CA SER A 116 18.84 -9.18 -1.46
C SER A 116 17.34 -9.49 -1.54
N PRO A 117 16.76 -9.54 -2.75
CA PRO A 117 15.37 -9.94 -2.91
C PRO A 117 15.19 -11.42 -2.58
N THR A 118 14.12 -11.74 -1.85
CA THR A 118 13.75 -13.11 -1.51
C THR A 118 12.62 -13.65 -2.38
N THR A 119 12.36 -14.96 -2.28
CA THR A 119 11.21 -15.60 -2.96
C THR A 119 9.85 -15.06 -2.49
N LYS A 120 9.81 -14.44 -1.31
CA LYS A 120 8.63 -13.74 -0.78
C LYS A 120 8.52 -12.28 -1.25
N GLN A 121 9.39 -11.87 -2.17
CA GLN A 121 9.44 -10.51 -2.72
C GLN A 121 9.68 -9.45 -1.63
N ASN A 122 10.49 -9.79 -0.62
CA ASN A 122 10.99 -8.90 0.43
C ASN A 122 12.51 -8.68 0.28
N CYS A 123 13.06 -7.74 1.05
CA CYS A 123 14.50 -7.49 1.12
C CYS A 123 15.05 -7.93 2.48
N ASP A 124 15.78 -9.03 2.48
CA ASP A 124 16.48 -9.56 3.66
C ASP A 124 17.99 -9.35 3.52
N ASP A 125 18.72 -9.48 4.62
CA ASP A 125 20.19 -9.50 4.57
C ASP A 125 20.62 -10.54 3.54
N PRO A 126 21.63 -10.25 2.68
CA PRO A 126 22.18 -11.23 1.78
C PRO A 126 22.54 -12.43 2.63
N GLU A 127 22.03 -13.60 2.24
CA GLU A 127 22.42 -14.86 2.88
C GLU A 127 23.95 -14.82 2.95
N PRO A 128 24.58 -14.97 4.13
CA PRO A 128 26.03 -14.95 4.22
C PRO A 128 26.49 -15.97 3.21
N ASP A 129 27.21 -15.52 2.18
CA ASP A 129 27.61 -16.36 1.06
C ASP A 129 27.98 -17.71 1.67
N ASN A 130 27.14 -18.72 1.40
CA ASN A 130 27.45 -20.07 1.79
C ASN A 130 28.57 -20.45 0.84
N ILE A 131 29.76 -19.89 1.09
CA ILE A 131 31.05 -20.38 0.63
C ILE A 131 31.14 -21.74 1.28
N SER A 132 30.40 -22.68 0.73
CA SER A 132 30.72 -24.08 0.74
C SER A 132 32.12 -24.14 0.15
N ARG A 133 33.11 -24.15 1.04
CA ARG A 133 34.43 -24.68 0.75
C ARG A 133 34.22 -26.15 0.40
N ASN A 134 33.85 -26.41 -0.86
CA ASN A 134 34.00 -27.67 -1.61
C ASN A 134 33.02 -27.71 -2.78
N ASP A 135 33.14 -26.78 -3.73
CA ASP A 135 32.98 -27.18 -5.13
C ASP A 135 34.05 -26.53 -5.99
N GLN A 136 34.97 -27.40 -6.33
CA GLN A 136 36.06 -27.24 -7.25
C GLN A 136 35.51 -26.77 -8.60
N LEU A 137 35.94 -25.59 -9.06
CA LEU A 137 35.81 -25.19 -10.46
C LEU A 137 36.16 -26.38 -11.37
N PRO A 138 35.29 -26.83 -12.29
CA PRO A 138 35.80 -27.33 -13.54
C PRO A 138 36.38 -26.12 -14.28
N LYS A 139 37.72 -26.06 -14.33
CA LYS A 139 38.44 -25.30 -15.36
C LYS A 139 37.94 -25.79 -16.72
N ILE A 140 36.99 -25.08 -17.31
CA ILE A 140 36.67 -25.24 -18.73
C ILE A 140 37.66 -24.37 -19.49
N CYS A 141 38.65 -25.05 -20.07
CA CYS A 141 39.60 -24.49 -21.00
C CYS A 141 38.86 -23.92 -22.22
N CYS A 142 39.01 -22.63 -22.50
CA CYS A 142 38.83 -22.13 -23.87
C CYS A 142 40.19 -22.15 -24.57
N PRO A 143 40.39 -22.97 -25.62
CA PRO A 143 41.59 -22.90 -26.43
C PRO A 143 41.56 -21.62 -27.27
N ASN A 144 42.69 -20.91 -27.27
CA ASN A 144 43.03 -19.91 -28.27
C ASN A 144 42.74 -20.45 -29.68
N SER A 145 42.10 -19.63 -30.51
CA SER A 145 42.31 -19.71 -31.95
C SER A 145 42.30 -18.30 -32.51
N SER A 146 43.51 -17.76 -32.59
CA SER A 146 43.88 -16.70 -33.53
C SER A 146 43.86 -17.26 -34.95
N LYS A 147 43.22 -16.53 -35.86
CA LYS A 147 43.74 -16.29 -37.21
C LYS A 147 43.12 -15.02 -37.77
#